data_AF-A0A933MP55-F1
#
_entry.id   AF-A0A933MP55-F1
#
_cell.length_a   1.000
_cell.length_b   1.000
_cell.length_c   1.000
_cell.angle_alpha   90.00
_cell.angle_beta   90.00
_cell.angle_gamma   90.00
#
_symmetry.space_group_name_H-M   'P 1'
#
loop_
_entity.id
_entity.type
_entity.pdbx_description
1 polymer ?
#
loop_
_entity_poly.entity_id
_entity_poly.type
_entity_poly.pdbx_seq_one_letter_code
_entity_poly.pdbx_strand_id
1 'polypeptide(L)' 'SSEEINNSFNQDEYSPVDGEILKACDRLAAYIEAALSIEPGVVSRHLKDDKESIYREWKDKSIAGIHFGQIFDCFK' A
#
# COMPACT_ATOMS: atom_id res chain seq x y z
N SER A 1 -6.28 4.39 16.62
CA SER A 1 -5.45 3.60 15.67
C SER A 1 -6.36 3.02 14.58
N SER A 2 -5.82 2.40 13.52
CA SER A 2 -6.68 1.77 12.50
C SER A 2 -7.61 0.70 13.07
N GLU A 3 -7.16 -0.08 14.07
CA GLU A 3 -8.01 -1.07 14.72
C GLU A 3 -9.19 -0.44 15.49
N GLU A 4 -8.98 0.71 16.12
CA GLU A 4 -10.03 1.43 16.82
C GLU A 4 -11.05 2.03 15.84
N ILE A 5 -10.58 2.60 14.73
CA ILE A 5 -11.45 3.12 13.67
C ILE A 5 -12.30 1.98 13.11
N ASN A 6 -11.68 0.84 12.83
CA ASN A 6 -12.36 -0.34 12.30
C ASN A 6 -13.37 -0.95 13.29
N ASN A 7 -13.06 -0.98 14.58
CA ASN A 7 -13.92 -1.62 15.58
C ASN A 7 -15.05 -0.72 16.08
N SER A 8 -14.79 0.58 16.23
CA SER A 8 -15.71 1.52 16.91
C SER A 8 -16.37 2.52 15.97
N PHE A 9 -15.82 2.73 14.76
CA PHE A 9 -16.23 3.82 13.87
C PHE A 9 -16.48 3.37 12.42
N ASN A 10 -16.63 2.07 12.15
CA ASN A 10 -16.87 1.52 10.81
C ASN A 10 -18.35 1.62 10.36
N GLN A 11 -19.05 2.67 10.77
CA GLN A 11 -20.40 2.98 10.31
C GLN A 11 -20.38 4.29 9.54
N ASP A 12 -21.19 4.38 8.49
CA ASP A 12 -21.22 5.51 7.55
C ASP A 12 -21.42 6.87 8.25
N GLU A 13 -22.13 6.89 9.39
CA GLU A 13 -22.39 8.10 10.18
C GLU A 13 -21.13 8.77 10.77
N TYR A 14 -20.07 7.98 11.01
CA TYR A 14 -18.86 8.48 11.65
C TYR A 14 -17.89 9.11 10.66
N SER A 15 -17.99 8.76 9.37
CA SER A 15 -17.11 9.22 8.29
C SER A 15 -15.62 9.31 8.71
N PRO A 16 -15.04 8.26 9.32
CA PRO A 16 -13.70 8.34 9.88
C PRO A 16 -12.65 8.41 8.77
N VAL A 17 -11.52 9.07 9.08
CA VAL A 17 -10.35 9.11 8.20
C VAL A 17 -9.22 8.30 8.83
N ASP A 18 -8.91 7.15 8.25
CA ASP A 18 -7.82 6.29 8.70
C ASP A 18 -6.50 6.65 8.01
N GLY A 19 -5.61 7.30 8.76
CA GLY A 19 -4.31 7.74 8.27
C GLY A 19 -3.35 6.60 7.91
N GLU A 20 -3.45 5.43 8.56
CA GLU A 20 -2.55 4.30 8.24
C GLU A 20 -3.00 3.62 6.94
N ILE A 21 -4.31 3.48 6.73
CA ILE A 21 -4.87 3.00 5.46
C ILE A 21 -4.54 3.98 4.33
N LEU A 22 -4.70 5.30 4.56
CA LEU A 22 -4.31 6.31 3.56
C LEU A 22 -2.84 6.19 3.17
N LYS A 23 -1.95 6.03 4.15
CA LYS A 23 -0.52 5.82 3.91
C LYS A 23 -0.24 4.52 3.16
N ALA A 24 -0.99 3.45 3.43
CA ALA A 24 -0.86 2.19 2.72
C ALA A 24 -1.27 2.33 1.24
N CYS A 25 -2.36 3.04 0.97
CA CYS A 25 -2.81 3.36 -0.39
C CYS A 25 -1.79 4.23 -1.15
N ASP A 26 -1.22 5.24 -0.51
CA ASP A 26 -0.15 6.08 -1.08
C ASP A 26 1.07 5.23 -1.48
N ARG A 27 1.51 4.32 -0.61
CA ARG A 27 2.62 3.40 -0.91
C ARG A 27 2.29 2.40 -2.01
N LEU A 28 1.06 1.89 -2.04
CA LEU A 28 0.60 0.99 -3.09
C LEU A 28 0.58 1.70 -4.45
N ALA A 29 0.09 2.95 -4.51
CA ALA A 29 0.10 3.74 -5.73
C ALA A 29 1.54 3.95 -6.25
N ALA A 30 2.47 4.36 -5.38
CA ALA A 30 3.88 4.53 -5.75
C ALA A 30 4.52 3.22 -6.25
N TYR A 31 4.15 2.07 -5.67
CA TYR A 31 4.62 0.76 -6.11
C TYR A 31 4.12 0.42 -7.52
N ILE A 32 2.83 0.62 -7.78
CA ILE A 32 2.21 0.37 -9.09
C ILE A 32 2.81 1.30 -10.15
N GLU A 33 2.97 2.59 -9.84
CA GLU A 33 3.60 3.57 -10.75
C GLU A 33 5.04 3.16 -11.10
N ALA A 34 5.82 2.72 -10.10
CA ALA A 34 7.17 2.23 -10.33
C ALA A 34 7.17 0.95 -11.19
N ALA A 35 6.24 0.01 -10.95
CA ALA A 35 6.11 -1.22 -11.74
C ALA A 35 5.79 -0.92 -13.21
N LEU A 36 4.78 -0.08 -13.47
CA LEU A 36 4.37 0.31 -14.83
C LEU A 36 5.44 1.13 -15.55
N SER A 37 6.23 1.93 -14.83
CA SER A 37 7.32 2.73 -15.42
C SER A 37 8.50 1.87 -15.89
N ILE A 38 8.69 0.68 -15.31
CA ILE A 38 9.77 -0.25 -15.68
C ILE A 38 9.46 -0.96 -17.00
N GLU A 39 8.20 -1.27 -17.30
CA GLU A 39 7.78 -2.05 -18.47
C GLU A 39 8.19 -1.44 -19.83
N PRO A 40 8.02 -0.12 -20.10
CA PRO A 40 8.44 0.49 -21.37
C PRO A 40 9.95 0.80 -21.46
N GLY A 41 10.78 0.35 -20.51
CA GLY A 41 12.24 0.47 -20.58
C GLY A 41 12.83 1.79 -20.07
N VAL A 42 12.02 2.67 -19.47
CA VAL A 42 12.49 3.89 -18.78
C VAL A 42 12.97 3.50 -17.39
N VAL A 43 14.14 2.89 -17.29
CA VAL A 43 14.64 2.34 -16.02
C VAL A 43 15.89 3.03 -15.55
N SER A 44 15.79 3.74 -14.43
CA SER A 44 16.92 4.00 -13.55
C SER A 44 17.07 2.85 -12.56
N ARG A 45 18.31 2.59 -12.11
CA ARG A 45 18.56 1.57 -11.07
C ARG A 45 17.78 1.87 -9.78
N HIS A 46 17.61 3.16 -9.47
CA HIS A 46 16.85 3.65 -8.33
C HIS A 46 15.39 3.21 -8.37
N LEU A 47 14.70 3.31 -9.52
CA LEU A 47 13.29 2.90 -9.65
C LEU A 47 13.07 1.42 -9.34
N LYS A 48 14.00 0.56 -9.76
CA LYS A 48 13.95 -0.88 -9.43
C LYS A 48 14.20 -1.12 -7.95
N ASP A 49 15.20 -0.46 -7.38
CA ASP A 49 15.53 -0.58 -5.95
C ASP A 49 14.38 -0.06 -5.07
N ASP A 50 13.73 1.04 -5.46
CA ASP A 50 12.57 1.62 -4.77
C ASP A 50 11.35 0.68 -4.82
N LYS A 51 11.01 0.12 -5.98
CA LYS A 51 9.94 -0.90 -6.11
C LYS A 51 10.18 -2.08 -5.17
N GLU A 52 11.39 -2.64 -5.19
CA GLU A 52 11.76 -3.78 -4.33
C GLU A 52 11.81 -3.42 -2.84
N SER A 53 12.19 -2.19 -2.50
CA SER A 53 12.19 -1.69 -1.13
C SER A 53 10.75 -1.59 -0.59
N ILE A 54 9.85 -0.97 -1.35
CA ILE A 54 8.43 -0.83 -0.97
C ILE A 54 7.81 -2.22 -0.83
N TYR A 55 8.00 -3.13 -1.79
CA TYR A 55 7.44 -4.49 -1.68
C TYR A 55 7.91 -5.20 -0.40
N ARG A 56 9.21 -5.14 -0.08
CA ARG A 56 9.75 -5.77 1.13
C ARG A 56 9.18 -5.17 2.41
N GLU A 57 8.87 -3.87 2.41
CA GLU A 57 8.25 -3.21 3.56
C GLU A 57 6.78 -3.66 3.76
N TRP A 58 6.06 -3.97 2.68
CA TRP A 58 4.60 -4.17 2.71
C TRP A 58 4.13 -5.62 2.58
N LYS A 59 4.98 -6.56 2.12
CA LYS A 59 4.62 -7.98 1.88
C LYS A 59 4.02 -8.73 3.09
N ASP A 60 4.37 -8.33 4.32
CA ASP A 60 3.90 -8.98 5.55
C ASP A 60 2.96 -8.08 6.38
N LYS A 61 2.60 -6.88 5.87
CA LYS A 61 1.80 -5.91 6.62
C LYS A 61 0.30 -6.22 6.54
N SER A 62 -0.36 -6.08 7.68
CA SER A 62 -1.81 -6.08 7.79
C SER A 62 -2.27 -4.88 8.62
N ILE A 63 -3.32 -4.19 8.17
CA ILE A 63 -3.87 -3.00 8.83
C ILE A 63 -5.39 -3.16 8.87
N ALA A 64 -6.01 -3.03 10.05
CA ALA A 64 -7.46 -3.17 10.22
C ALA A 64 -8.04 -4.46 9.61
N GLY A 65 -7.31 -5.58 9.71
CA GLY A 65 -7.70 -6.86 9.12
C GLY A 65 -7.48 -6.99 7.60
N ILE A 66 -6.97 -5.95 6.92
CA ILE A 66 -6.63 -5.98 5.50
C ILE A 66 -5.20 -6.47 5.32
N HIS A 67 -5.00 -7.56 4.58
CA HIS A 67 -3.69 -8.11 4.24
C HIS A 67 -3.07 -7.40 3.02
N PHE A 68 -2.38 -6.28 3.26
CA PHE A 68 -1.78 -5.48 2.19
C PHE A 68 -0.76 -6.26 1.36
N GLY A 69 -0.02 -7.19 1.95
CA GLY A 69 0.92 -8.03 1.20
C GLY A 69 0.30 -8.74 -0.01
N GLN A 70 -0.89 -9.31 0.18
CA GLN A 70 -1.62 -10.00 -0.90
C GLN A 70 -2.05 -9.03 -2.01
N ILE A 71 -2.36 -7.77 -1.65
CA ILE A 71 -2.71 -6.73 -2.62
C ILE A 71 -1.49 -6.34 -3.44
N PHE A 72 -0.33 -6.16 -2.80
CA PHE A 72 0.93 -5.85 -3.49
C PHE A 72 1.37 -6.99 -4.41
N ASP A 73 1.14 -8.26 -4.03
CA ASP A 73 1.47 -9.43 -4.86
C ASP A 73 0.72 -9.44 -6.21
N CYS A 74 -0.45 -8.81 -6.31
CA CYS A 74 -1.19 -8.68 -7.58
C CYS A 74 -0.45 -7.84 -8.63
N PHE A 75 0.51 -7.02 -8.22
CA PHE A 75 1.23 -6.07 -9.08
C PHE A 75 2.75 -6.34 -9.14
N LYS A 76 3.14 -7.55 -8.75
CA LYS A 76 4.55 -7.96 -8.70
C LYS A 76 5.20 -8.03 -10.06
#